data_AF-A0A816HMA8-F1
#
_entry.id   AF-A0A816HMA8-F1
#
_cell.length_a   1.000
_cell.length_b   1.000
_cell.length_c   1.000
_cell.angle_alpha   90.00
_cell.angle_beta   90.00
_cell.angle_gamma   90.00
#
_symmetry.space_group_name_H-M   'P 1'
#
loop_
_entity.id
_entity.type
_entity.pdbx_description
1 polymer ?
#
loop_
_entity_poly.entity_id
_entity_poly.type
_entity_poly.pdbx_seq_one_letter_code
_entity_poly.pdbx_strand_id
1 'polypeptide(L)'
;QTIRKEEQETQTTDLNCPNDSQVYLYDMKSSQTQCDRISDTCSPLSSPRSPPAHHLYDQQQRLSSPYIDFSLTNSNHDRLQLFQTLIHTEEHPNGGASLIRTYYNEFLHLSDENASLFVNYFFNMVYGEVNQRAKYSIGVLHDGARYLPDLVDYFSLSYPKMIVKTSNLINSKEVLTTTMGEYRNRLVQTYSNGTFRYGPLMSISLVGKVTGKEECGDYFPTFIDKLEENPFLQCVMPWGPFSSIKMKSRTDSD
;
A
#
# COMPACT_ATOMS: atom_id res chain seq x y z
N GLN A 1 45.92 -13.71 43.66
CA GLN A 1 46.23 -14.60 42.52
C GLN A 1 45.34 -14.19 41.37
N THR A 2 45.98 -13.72 40.30
CA THR A 2 45.37 -13.13 39.11
C THR A 2 45.06 -14.23 38.10
N ILE A 3 43.85 -14.27 37.57
CA ILE A 3 43.46 -15.14 36.43
C ILE A 3 42.77 -14.23 35.42
N ARG A 4 43.55 -13.57 34.55
CA ARG A 4 43.75 -13.85 33.12
C ARG A 4 42.44 -13.92 32.30
N LYS A 5 42.25 -12.84 31.53
CA LYS A 5 41.38 -12.73 30.36
C LYS A 5 41.88 -13.67 29.25
N GLU A 6 40.96 -14.32 28.55
CA GLU A 6 41.20 -14.81 27.19
C GLU A 6 40.32 -13.98 26.25
N GLU A 7 41.00 -13.16 25.46
CA GLU A 7 40.48 -12.57 24.23
C GLU A 7 40.53 -13.66 23.16
N GLN A 8 39.41 -13.90 22.48
CA GLN A 8 39.42 -14.57 21.19
C GLN A 8 39.04 -13.54 20.13
N GLU A 9 40.07 -13.00 19.48
CA GLU A 9 39.97 -12.42 18.15
C GLU A 9 39.46 -13.50 17.19
N THR A 10 38.39 -13.23 16.46
CA THR A 10 38.07 -13.98 15.24
C THR A 10 38.04 -12.99 14.09
N GLN A 11 38.89 -13.28 13.12
CA GLN A 11 39.23 -12.45 11.96
C GLN A 11 38.01 -12.07 11.12
N THR A 12 37.99 -10.79 10.75
CA THR A 12 37.21 -10.24 9.65
C THR A 12 37.64 -10.89 8.34
N THR A 13 36.75 -11.68 7.73
CA THR A 13 36.78 -11.95 6.29
C THR A 13 35.78 -11.02 5.61
N ASP A 14 36.32 -9.97 4.99
CA ASP A 14 35.64 -9.17 3.99
C ASP A 14 35.15 -10.09 2.85
N LEU A 15 33.83 -10.25 2.74
CA LEU A 15 33.20 -10.76 1.52
C LEU A 15 32.54 -9.58 0.81
N ASN A 16 33.35 -8.91 -0.01
CA ASN A 16 32.85 -8.15 -1.15
C ASN A 16 32.02 -9.11 -2.03
N CYS A 17 30.69 -8.93 -2.06
CA CYS A 17 29.86 -9.48 -3.13
C CYS A 17 29.37 -8.33 -4.04
N PRO A 18 29.81 -8.31 -5.31
CA PRO A 18 29.34 -7.35 -6.30
C PRO A 18 27.96 -7.77 -6.84
N ASN A 19 27.19 -6.77 -7.28
CA ASN A 19 25.99 -6.83 -8.12
C ASN A 19 25.54 -8.22 -8.58
N ASP A 20 24.44 -8.72 -8.02
CA ASP A 20 23.57 -9.67 -8.75
C ASP A 20 22.13 -9.58 -8.26
N SER A 21 21.35 -8.71 -8.92
CA SER A 21 19.89 -8.69 -8.84
C SER A 21 19.34 -9.78 -9.77
N GLN A 22 19.38 -11.04 -9.33
CA GLN A 22 18.62 -12.11 -9.98
C GLN A 22 17.47 -12.56 -9.08
N VAL A 23 16.26 -12.22 -9.55
CA VAL A 23 14.97 -12.60 -9.00
C VAL A 23 14.80 -14.12 -9.17
N TYR A 24 14.82 -14.87 -8.06
CA TYR A 24 14.47 -16.28 -8.07
C TYR A 24 12.94 -16.43 -8.19
N LEU A 25 12.47 -16.71 -9.41
CA LEU A 25 11.14 -17.25 -9.68
C LEU A 25 11.12 -18.73 -9.26
N TYR A 26 10.42 -19.06 -8.17
CA TYR A 26 10.12 -20.44 -7.81
C TYR A 26 8.80 -20.89 -8.46
N ASP A 27 8.90 -21.93 -9.25
CA ASP A 27 7.81 -22.61 -9.96
C ASP A 27 7.14 -23.62 -9.00
N MET A 28 5.92 -23.31 -8.54
CA MET A 28 5.14 -24.20 -7.66
C MET A 28 4.49 -25.31 -8.50
N LYS A 29 5.10 -26.49 -8.51
CA LYS A 29 4.48 -27.72 -9.01
C LYS A 29 3.32 -28.12 -8.09
N SER A 30 2.10 -28.15 -8.61
CA SER A 30 0.93 -28.65 -7.90
C SER A 30 0.96 -30.18 -7.80
N SER A 31 1.07 -30.68 -6.58
CA SER A 31 0.82 -32.10 -6.28
C SER A 31 -0.68 -32.32 -6.16
N GLN A 32 -1.23 -33.14 -7.05
CA GLN A 32 -2.62 -33.59 -7.01
C GLN A 32 -2.83 -34.53 -5.82
N THR A 33 -3.71 -34.14 -4.88
CA THR A 33 -4.25 -35.05 -3.87
C THR A 33 -5.66 -35.45 -4.32
N GLN A 34 -5.79 -36.74 -4.64
CA GLN A 34 -7.00 -37.41 -5.09
C GLN A 34 -7.95 -37.62 -3.89
N CYS A 35 -9.17 -37.08 -3.96
CA CYS A 35 -10.26 -37.41 -3.03
C CYS A 35 -11.29 -38.27 -3.75
N ASP A 36 -11.63 -39.39 -3.12
CA ASP A 36 -12.47 -40.46 -3.64
C ASP A 36 -13.93 -40.04 -3.87
N ARG A 37 -14.49 -40.63 -4.94
CA ARG A 37 -15.88 -40.48 -5.39
C ARG A 37 -16.83 -41.15 -4.42
N ILE A 38 -17.89 -40.44 -4.02
CA ILE A 38 -19.18 -41.04 -3.65
C ILE A 38 -20.17 -40.62 -4.74
N SER A 39 -20.72 -41.64 -5.40
CA SER A 39 -21.70 -41.56 -6.47
C SER A 39 -23.10 -41.38 -5.89
N ASP A 40 -23.81 -40.34 -6.33
CA ASP A 40 -25.27 -40.35 -6.35
C ASP A 40 -25.76 -39.72 -7.67
N THR A 41 -26.55 -40.52 -8.37
CA THR A 41 -27.17 -40.28 -9.68
C THR A 41 -28.39 -39.37 -9.56
N CYS A 42 -28.47 -38.31 -10.38
CA CYS A 42 -29.73 -37.74 -10.83
C CYS A 42 -29.57 -37.10 -12.23
N SER A 43 -30.56 -37.34 -13.09
CA SER A 43 -30.57 -37.21 -14.56
C SER A 43 -30.56 -35.77 -15.13
N PRO A 44 -30.31 -35.57 -16.44
CA PRO A 44 -29.91 -34.28 -17.01
C PRO A 44 -31.09 -33.46 -17.56
N LEU A 45 -31.01 -32.13 -17.49
CA LEU A 45 -31.76 -31.26 -18.41
C LEU A 45 -31.09 -29.89 -18.62
N SER A 46 -30.96 -29.54 -19.91
CA SER A 46 -30.81 -28.21 -20.54
C SER A 46 -29.44 -27.50 -20.56
N SER A 47 -29.09 -27.06 -21.78
CA SER A 47 -27.84 -26.52 -22.31
C SER A 47 -27.42 -25.16 -21.73
N PRO A 48 -26.12 -24.77 -21.82
CA PRO A 48 -25.68 -23.46 -21.37
C PRO A 48 -26.14 -22.37 -22.36
N ARG A 49 -27.00 -21.48 -21.89
CA ARG A 49 -27.33 -20.22 -22.57
C ARG A 49 -26.18 -19.25 -22.34
N SER A 50 -25.60 -18.73 -23.41
CA SER A 50 -24.60 -17.65 -23.36
C SER A 50 -25.16 -16.44 -22.59
N PRO A 51 -24.36 -15.74 -21.76
CA PRO A 51 -24.84 -14.52 -21.12
C PRO A 51 -24.93 -13.39 -22.15
N PRO A 52 -26.02 -12.61 -22.18
CA PRO A 52 -26.13 -11.45 -23.07
C PRO A 52 -25.26 -10.29 -22.54
N ALA A 53 -24.59 -9.61 -23.46
CA ALA A 53 -23.63 -8.51 -23.23
C ALA A 53 -24.25 -7.19 -22.69
N HIS A 54 -25.37 -7.24 -21.98
CA HIS A 54 -26.17 -6.05 -21.61
C HIS A 54 -26.20 -5.72 -20.11
N HIS A 55 -25.47 -6.44 -19.24
CA HIS A 55 -25.57 -6.23 -17.79
C HIS A 55 -24.70 -5.11 -17.18
N LEU A 56 -23.80 -4.47 -17.94
CA LEU A 56 -22.89 -3.45 -17.37
C LEU A 56 -23.40 -2.00 -17.44
N TYR A 57 -24.32 -1.69 -18.35
CA TYR A 57 -24.84 -0.32 -18.47
C TYR A 57 -25.81 0.06 -17.33
N ASP A 58 -26.38 -0.91 -16.62
CA ASP A 58 -27.28 -0.65 -15.49
C ASP A 58 -26.54 -0.39 -14.16
N GLN A 59 -25.24 -0.67 -14.07
CA GLN A 59 -24.49 -0.47 -12.82
C GLN A 59 -24.10 1.00 -12.54
N GLN A 60 -24.35 1.90 -13.49
CA GLN A 60 -24.26 3.35 -13.29
C GLN A 60 -25.49 3.93 -12.57
N GLN A 61 -26.54 3.14 -12.32
CA GLN A 61 -27.66 3.62 -11.50
C GLN A 61 -27.23 3.79 -10.03
N ARG A 62 -27.00 5.06 -9.67
CA ARG A 62 -26.81 5.64 -8.32
C ARG A 62 -25.49 5.33 -7.57
N LEU A 63 -24.35 5.50 -8.23
CA LEU A 63 -23.16 5.94 -7.51
C LEU A 63 -23.33 7.44 -7.21
N SER A 64 -23.61 7.78 -5.95
CA SER A 64 -23.58 9.17 -5.50
C SER A 64 -22.20 9.45 -4.94
N SER A 65 -21.32 10.07 -5.73
CA SER A 65 -20.09 10.69 -5.24
C SER A 65 -20.24 12.22 -5.31
N PRO A 66 -19.88 12.97 -4.25
CA PRO A 66 -19.88 14.42 -4.30
C PRO A 66 -18.79 15.00 -5.23
N TYR A 67 -17.91 14.15 -5.79
CA TYR A 67 -16.81 14.52 -6.67
C TYR A 67 -17.04 14.15 -8.15
N ILE A 68 -18.30 13.88 -8.56
CA ILE A 68 -18.62 13.55 -9.96
C ILE A 68 -18.33 14.75 -10.86
N ASP A 69 -17.31 14.59 -11.71
CA ASP A 69 -17.05 15.49 -12.84
C ASP A 69 -17.90 15.04 -14.06
N PHE A 70 -18.85 15.89 -14.45
CA PHE A 70 -19.71 15.69 -15.62
C PHE A 70 -19.00 15.97 -16.96
N SER A 71 -17.70 16.31 -16.96
CA SER A 71 -16.90 16.50 -18.17
C SER A 71 -16.73 15.24 -19.04
N LEU A 72 -17.20 14.08 -18.57
CA LEU A 72 -17.22 12.80 -19.28
C LEU A 72 -18.45 12.59 -20.20
N THR A 73 -19.10 13.64 -20.70
CA THR A 73 -20.26 13.50 -21.61
C THR A 73 -19.88 13.37 -23.10
N ASN A 74 -20.60 12.46 -23.79
CA ASN A 74 -20.69 12.09 -25.22
C ASN A 74 -19.46 12.07 -26.16
N SER A 75 -18.49 12.97 -26.07
CA SER A 75 -17.19 12.89 -26.79
C SER A 75 -16.19 11.95 -26.09
N ASN A 76 -16.69 11.16 -25.14
CA ASN A 76 -15.97 10.60 -24.00
C ASN A 76 -16.06 9.08 -23.88
N HIS A 77 -16.72 8.42 -24.82
CA HIS A 77 -16.92 6.98 -24.74
C HIS A 77 -15.59 6.22 -24.76
N ASP A 78 -14.68 6.60 -25.66
CA ASP A 78 -13.36 5.99 -25.79
C ASP A 78 -12.49 6.22 -24.53
N ARG A 79 -12.56 7.42 -23.94
CA ARG A 79 -11.84 7.76 -22.71
C ARG A 79 -12.40 6.99 -21.50
N LEU A 80 -13.72 6.92 -21.39
CA LEU A 80 -14.36 6.12 -20.34
C LEU A 80 -14.02 4.64 -20.49
N GLN A 81 -14.03 4.11 -21.71
CA GLN A 81 -13.66 2.73 -22.00
C GLN A 81 -12.19 2.48 -21.65
N LEU A 82 -11.29 3.39 -22.01
CA LEU A 82 -9.88 3.35 -21.61
C LEU A 82 -9.74 3.30 -20.08
N PHE A 83 -10.42 4.18 -19.34
CA PHE A 83 -10.34 4.18 -17.87
C PHE A 83 -10.92 2.90 -17.26
N GLN A 84 -12.01 2.38 -17.81
CA GLN A 84 -12.58 1.10 -17.39
C GLN A 84 -11.60 -0.06 -17.60
N THR A 85 -10.78 -0.03 -18.67
CA THR A 85 -9.78 -1.09 -18.89
C THR A 85 -8.66 -1.11 -17.86
N LEU A 86 -8.41 0.02 -17.18
CA LEU A 86 -7.38 0.20 -16.15
C LEU A 86 -7.89 -0.07 -14.72
N ILE A 87 -9.19 -0.36 -14.58
CA ILE A 87 -9.83 -0.67 -13.30
C ILE A 87 -10.11 -2.17 -13.25
N HIS A 88 -9.66 -2.79 -12.16
CA HIS A 88 -9.98 -4.18 -11.88
C HIS A 88 -10.73 -4.27 -10.57
N THR A 89 -11.86 -4.98 -10.59
CA THR A 89 -12.65 -5.28 -9.40
C THR A 89 -12.61 -6.77 -9.12
N GLU A 90 -12.59 -7.11 -7.84
CA GLU A 90 -12.59 -8.49 -7.37
C GLU A 90 -13.48 -8.60 -6.14
N GLU A 91 -14.21 -9.69 -6.02
CA GLU A 91 -14.99 -10.03 -4.83
C GLU A 91 -14.26 -11.13 -4.07
N HIS A 92 -14.00 -10.91 -2.78
CA HIS A 92 -13.32 -11.90 -1.96
C HIS A 92 -14.14 -13.20 -1.90
N PRO A 93 -13.60 -14.34 -2.35
CA PRO A 93 -14.38 -15.55 -2.63
C PRO A 93 -15.13 -16.11 -1.42
N ASN A 94 -14.59 -15.91 -0.22
CA ASN A 94 -15.20 -16.40 1.02
C ASN A 94 -15.98 -15.33 1.79
N GLY A 95 -15.70 -14.05 1.53
CA GLY A 95 -16.15 -12.93 2.37
C GLY A 95 -17.16 -12.02 1.69
N GLY A 96 -17.29 -12.10 0.36
CA GLY A 96 -18.20 -11.27 -0.43
C GLY A 96 -17.83 -9.78 -0.48
N ALA A 97 -16.73 -9.37 0.15
CA ALA A 97 -16.27 -8.00 0.13
C ALA A 97 -15.67 -7.65 -1.23
N SER A 98 -16.09 -6.52 -1.79
CA SER A 98 -15.58 -6.03 -3.08
C SER A 98 -14.34 -5.16 -2.88
N LEU A 99 -13.28 -5.43 -3.65
CA LEU A 99 -12.10 -4.59 -3.76
C LEU A 99 -12.00 -3.99 -5.16
N ILE A 100 -11.35 -2.84 -5.25
CA ILE A 100 -11.00 -2.19 -6.52
C ILE A 100 -9.49 -1.96 -6.56
N ARG A 101 -8.87 -2.21 -7.70
CA ARG A 101 -7.43 -2.02 -7.89
C ARG A 101 -7.10 -1.45 -9.26
N THR A 102 -5.95 -0.79 -9.33
CA THR A 102 -5.32 -0.35 -10.58
C THR A 102 -3.80 -0.49 -10.46
N TYR A 103 -3.10 -0.53 -11.59
CA TYR A 103 -1.65 -0.70 -11.64
C TYR A 103 -0.98 0.61 -12.05
N TYR A 104 -0.05 1.09 -11.21
CA TYR A 104 0.66 2.34 -11.48
C TYR A 104 1.45 2.29 -12.80
N ASN A 105 1.97 1.12 -13.18
CA ASN A 105 2.67 0.94 -14.45
C ASN A 105 1.74 1.15 -15.67
N GLU A 106 0.46 0.77 -15.59
CA GLU A 106 -0.50 0.99 -16.67
C GLU A 106 -0.90 2.48 -16.73
N PHE A 107 -1.10 3.09 -15.56
CA PHE A 107 -1.35 4.52 -15.41
C PHE A 107 -0.27 5.39 -16.07
N LEU A 108 1.00 5.03 -15.95
CA LEU A 108 2.12 5.77 -16.55
C LEU A 108 2.07 5.87 -18.09
N HIS A 109 1.26 5.05 -18.77
CA HIS A 109 1.10 5.12 -20.22
C HIS A 109 0.03 6.12 -20.67
N LEU A 110 -0.71 6.73 -19.73
CA LEU A 110 -1.69 7.77 -20.04
C LEU A 110 -0.99 9.09 -20.38
N SER A 111 -1.61 9.89 -21.25
CA SER A 111 -1.23 11.29 -21.42
C SER A 111 -1.51 12.08 -20.14
N ASP A 112 -0.79 13.19 -19.91
CA ASP A 112 -0.94 14.01 -18.68
C ASP A 112 -2.39 14.44 -18.41
N GLU A 113 -3.14 14.77 -19.48
CA GLU A 113 -4.56 15.08 -19.41
C GLU A 113 -5.38 13.89 -18.91
N ASN A 114 -5.20 12.71 -19.54
CA ASN A 114 -5.92 11.50 -19.16
C ASN A 114 -5.50 10.97 -17.79
N ALA A 115 -4.24 11.12 -17.41
CA ALA A 115 -3.70 10.74 -16.11
C ALA A 115 -4.42 11.52 -14.99
N SER A 116 -4.50 12.84 -15.12
CA SER A 116 -5.17 13.71 -14.15
C SER A 116 -6.65 13.35 -13.99
N LEU A 117 -7.34 13.09 -15.11
CA LEU A 117 -8.75 12.68 -15.10
C LEU A 117 -8.94 11.27 -14.56
N PHE A 118 -8.03 10.35 -14.86
CA PHE A 118 -8.06 8.98 -14.37
C PHE A 118 -7.92 8.91 -12.85
N VAL A 119 -7.03 9.71 -12.25
CA VAL A 119 -6.89 9.77 -10.78
C VAL A 119 -8.22 10.15 -10.12
N ASN A 120 -8.89 11.18 -10.65
CA ASN A 120 -10.22 11.58 -10.17
C ASN A 120 -11.27 10.50 -10.41
N TYR A 121 -11.24 9.85 -11.57
CA TYR A 121 -12.12 8.73 -11.89
C TYR A 121 -11.94 7.56 -10.93
N PHE A 122 -10.69 7.19 -10.63
CA PHE A 122 -10.35 6.13 -9.69
C PHE A 122 -10.89 6.42 -8.29
N PHE A 123 -10.63 7.61 -7.73
CA PHE A 123 -11.13 7.94 -6.40
C PHE A 123 -12.65 8.10 -6.34
N ASN A 124 -13.28 8.57 -7.41
CA ASN A 124 -14.73 8.57 -7.54
C ASN A 124 -15.33 7.16 -7.47
N MET A 125 -14.63 6.17 -8.02
CA MET A 125 -15.04 4.77 -7.93
C MET A 125 -14.75 4.21 -6.53
N VAL A 126 -13.55 4.44 -5.98
CA VAL A 126 -13.12 3.94 -4.66
C VAL A 126 -14.02 4.48 -3.53
N TYR A 127 -14.28 5.78 -3.51
CA TYR A 127 -15.14 6.44 -2.52
C TYR A 127 -16.62 6.42 -2.91
N GLY A 128 -16.98 5.72 -3.98
CA GLY A 128 -18.36 5.62 -4.43
C GLY A 128 -19.25 4.93 -3.40
N GLU A 129 -20.36 5.57 -3.06
CA GLU A 129 -21.33 5.04 -2.11
C GLU A 129 -22.62 4.61 -2.80
N VAL A 130 -23.23 3.54 -2.27
CA VAL A 130 -24.58 3.08 -2.60
C VAL A 130 -25.38 3.04 -1.31
N ASN A 131 -26.47 3.81 -1.23
CA ASN A 131 -27.28 3.96 -0.01
C ASN A 131 -26.45 4.37 1.22
N GLN A 132 -25.53 5.34 1.06
CA GLN A 132 -24.62 5.84 2.11
C GLN A 132 -23.69 4.77 2.69
N ARG A 133 -23.34 3.77 1.89
CA ARG A 133 -22.37 2.73 2.24
C ARG A 133 -21.34 2.64 1.15
N ALA A 134 -20.06 2.62 1.54
CA ALA A 134 -18.96 2.42 0.59
C ALA A 134 -19.18 1.15 -0.23
N LYS A 135 -19.09 1.26 -1.56
CA LYS A 135 -19.25 0.15 -2.49
C LYS A 135 -18.09 -0.84 -2.38
N TYR A 136 -16.87 -0.32 -2.27
CA TYR A 136 -15.65 -1.12 -2.13
C TYR A 136 -15.11 -1.02 -0.71
N SER A 137 -14.62 -2.15 -0.18
CA SER A 137 -14.01 -2.20 1.15
C SER A 137 -12.57 -1.68 1.15
N ILE A 138 -11.87 -1.75 0.02
CA ILE A 138 -10.50 -1.27 -0.14
C ILE A 138 -10.22 -0.89 -1.61
N GLY A 139 -9.46 0.20 -1.78
CA GLY A 139 -8.84 0.58 -3.05
C GLY A 139 -7.33 0.32 -3.00
N VAL A 140 -6.79 -0.36 -4.01
CA VAL A 140 -5.36 -0.71 -4.07
C VAL A 140 -4.71 -0.13 -5.33
N LEU A 141 -3.67 0.67 -5.14
CA LEU A 141 -2.79 1.13 -6.22
C LEU A 141 -1.51 0.30 -6.21
N HIS A 142 -1.43 -0.69 -7.10
CA HIS A 142 -0.24 -1.52 -7.23
C HIS A 142 0.95 -0.69 -7.73
N ASP A 143 2.12 -0.88 -7.13
CA ASP A 143 3.37 -0.15 -7.41
C ASP A 143 3.30 1.38 -7.23
N GLY A 144 2.23 1.92 -6.62
CA GLY A 144 2.06 3.37 -6.46
C GLY A 144 3.14 4.04 -5.61
N ALA A 145 3.75 3.31 -4.68
CA ALA A 145 4.81 3.80 -3.80
C ALA A 145 6.23 3.52 -4.32
N ARG A 146 6.39 2.97 -5.54
CA ARG A 146 7.70 2.53 -6.07
C ARG A 146 8.75 3.65 -6.14
N TYR A 147 8.30 4.88 -6.28
CA TYR A 147 9.17 6.06 -6.36
C TYR A 147 9.70 6.51 -4.98
N LEU A 148 9.11 6.04 -3.88
CA LEU A 148 9.56 6.37 -2.53
C LEU A 148 10.87 5.63 -2.20
N PRO A 149 11.78 6.27 -1.44
CA PRO A 149 12.94 5.59 -0.91
C PRO A 149 12.52 4.55 0.14
N ASP A 150 13.44 3.66 0.51
CA ASP A 150 13.27 2.90 1.75
C ASP A 150 13.17 3.89 2.92
N LEU A 151 12.04 3.84 3.63
CA LEU A 151 11.71 4.86 4.62
C LEU A 151 12.63 4.78 5.84
N VAL A 152 13.02 3.58 6.25
CA VAL A 152 13.91 3.38 7.40
C VAL A 152 15.29 3.94 7.05
N ASP A 153 15.81 3.60 5.88
CA ASP A 153 17.08 4.13 5.39
C ASP A 153 17.03 5.65 5.25
N TYR A 154 16.00 6.20 4.59
CA TYR A 154 15.81 7.64 4.41
C TYR A 154 15.88 8.39 5.76
N PHE A 155 15.04 8.02 6.72
CA PHE A 155 15.02 8.71 8.02
C PHE A 155 16.30 8.48 8.83
N SER A 156 16.93 7.29 8.73
CA SER A 156 18.18 7.02 9.43
C SER A 156 19.37 7.83 8.90
N LEU A 157 19.41 8.10 7.59
CA LEU A 157 20.47 8.87 6.94
C LEU A 157 20.24 10.38 7.08
N SER A 158 18.99 10.83 6.92
CA SER A 158 18.64 12.25 7.03
C SER A 158 18.57 12.73 8.49
N TYR A 159 18.08 11.89 9.41
CA TYR A 159 17.83 12.24 10.80
C TYR A 159 18.33 11.14 11.77
N PRO A 160 19.63 10.77 11.74
CA PRO A 160 20.16 9.64 12.52
C PRO A 160 19.94 9.77 14.03
N LYS A 161 19.92 11.00 14.54
CA LYS A 161 19.75 11.33 15.97
C LYS A 161 18.28 11.52 16.38
N MET A 162 17.32 11.41 15.45
CA MET A 162 15.91 11.50 15.78
C MET A 162 15.55 10.42 16.79
N ILE A 163 14.93 10.83 17.89
CA ILE A 163 14.47 9.90 18.91
C ILE A 163 13.24 9.18 18.39
N VAL A 164 13.31 7.85 18.39
CA VAL A 164 12.22 6.97 17.98
C VAL A 164 11.90 5.97 19.08
N LYS A 165 10.69 5.42 19.00
CA LYS A 165 10.20 4.43 19.95
C LYS A 165 9.94 3.12 19.23
N THR A 166 10.25 2.02 19.91
CA THR A 166 10.01 0.66 19.44
C THR A 166 9.47 -0.17 20.59
N SER A 167 8.58 -1.13 20.32
CA SER A 167 8.13 -2.05 21.36
C SER A 167 9.07 -3.27 21.47
N ASN A 168 9.07 -3.96 22.61
CA ASN A 168 9.77 -5.24 22.73
C ASN A 168 8.97 -6.35 22.04
N LEU A 169 9.65 -7.23 21.30
CA LEU A 169 9.03 -8.38 20.63
C LEU A 169 8.32 -9.35 21.58
N ILE A 170 8.86 -9.55 22.79
CA ILE A 170 8.31 -10.47 23.79
C ILE A 170 7.26 -9.75 24.65
N ASN A 171 7.51 -8.49 25.00
CA ASN A 171 6.65 -7.70 25.86
C ASN A 171 6.16 -6.43 25.14
N SER A 172 5.02 -6.51 24.48
CA SER A 172 4.46 -5.39 23.71
C SER A 172 4.13 -4.14 24.53
N LYS A 173 4.04 -4.25 25.87
CA LYS A 173 3.81 -3.12 26.77
C LYS A 173 5.08 -2.34 27.10
N GLU A 174 6.25 -2.92 26.83
CA GLU A 174 7.53 -2.28 27.05
C GLU A 174 7.91 -1.44 25.83
N VAL A 175 7.99 -0.13 26.04
CA VAL A 175 8.42 0.84 25.02
C VAL A 175 9.89 1.18 25.26
N LEU A 176 10.72 0.89 24.26
CA LEU A 176 12.13 1.23 24.23
C LEU A 176 12.31 2.51 23.42
N THR A 177 13.14 3.41 23.94
CA THR A 177 13.52 4.65 23.26
C THR A 177 14.95 4.49 22.73
N THR A 178 15.14 4.78 21.44
CA THR A 178 16.44 4.70 20.75
C THR A 178 16.53 5.81 19.72
N THR A 179 17.61 5.87 18.94
CA THR A 179 17.74 6.77 17.80
C THR A 179 17.38 6.07 16.50
N MET A 180 16.93 6.81 15.49
CA MET A 180 16.59 6.24 14.18
C MET A 180 17.77 5.48 13.55
N GLY A 181 19.00 6.00 13.71
CA GLY A 181 20.22 5.34 13.23
C GLY A 181 20.49 4.00 13.93
N GLU A 182 20.35 3.94 15.27
CA GLU A 182 20.49 2.70 16.02
C GLU A 182 19.40 1.69 15.67
N TYR A 183 18.14 2.14 15.55
CA TYR A 183 17.02 1.31 15.14
C TYR A 183 17.31 0.63 13.78
N ARG A 184 17.73 1.42 12.78
CA ARG A 184 18.11 0.91 11.45
C ARG A 184 19.25 -0.10 11.51
N ASN A 185 20.28 0.14 12.32
CA ASN A 185 21.37 -0.80 12.51
C ASN A 185 20.90 -2.14 13.10
N ARG A 186 19.97 -2.12 14.06
CA ARG A 186 19.38 -3.35 14.63
C ARG A 186 18.56 -4.13 13.60
N LEU A 187 17.81 -3.44 12.75
CA LEU A 187 17.06 -4.08 11.66
C LEU A 187 18.02 -4.80 10.72
N VAL A 188 19.04 -4.12 10.21
CA VAL A 188 20.02 -4.71 9.27
C VAL A 188 20.75 -5.90 9.89
N GLN A 189 21.18 -5.79 11.16
CA GLN A 189 21.89 -6.87 11.86
C GLN A 189 21.03 -8.12 12.09
N THR A 190 19.71 -7.95 12.24
CA THR A 190 18.81 -9.04 12.60
C THR A 190 17.92 -9.50 11.45
N TYR A 191 18.04 -8.88 10.29
CA TYR A 191 17.30 -9.22 9.09
C TYR A 191 17.70 -10.61 8.57
N SER A 192 16.71 -11.43 8.26
CA SER A 192 16.86 -12.73 7.64
C SER A 192 15.57 -13.08 6.91
N ASN A 193 15.67 -13.35 5.60
CA ASN A 193 14.59 -13.92 4.79
C ASN A 193 13.24 -13.18 4.90
N GLY A 194 13.26 -11.85 4.80
CA GLY A 194 12.04 -11.03 4.80
C GLY A 194 11.51 -10.67 6.20
N THR A 195 12.19 -11.08 7.27
CA THR A 195 11.84 -10.71 8.65
C THR A 195 13.06 -10.19 9.40
N PHE A 196 12.85 -9.50 10.52
CA PHE A 196 13.93 -9.05 11.41
C PHE A 196 13.57 -9.40 12.86
N ARG A 197 14.60 -9.58 13.71
CA ARG A 197 14.44 -9.95 15.12
C ARG A 197 14.63 -8.72 16.02
N TYR A 198 13.82 -7.70 15.76
CA TYR A 198 13.73 -6.50 16.57
C TYR A 198 12.30 -5.97 16.62
N GLY A 199 12.01 -5.09 17.56
CA GLY A 199 10.67 -4.53 17.73
C GLY A 199 10.18 -3.71 16.55
N PRO A 200 8.86 -3.58 16.36
CA PRO A 200 8.31 -2.65 15.38
C PRO A 200 8.52 -1.19 15.84
N LEU A 201 8.85 -0.34 14.88
CA LEU A 201 8.85 1.11 15.04
C LEU A 201 7.44 1.59 15.37
N MET A 202 7.31 2.39 16.42
CA MET A 202 6.06 3.08 16.75
C MET A 202 5.82 4.23 15.75
N SER A 203 4.60 4.76 15.72
CA SER A 203 4.23 5.82 14.77
C SER A 203 5.13 7.04 14.89
N ILE A 204 5.54 7.56 13.72
CA ILE A 204 6.28 8.80 13.58
C ILE A 204 5.36 9.82 12.91
N SER A 205 5.06 10.91 13.61
CA SER A 205 4.36 12.05 13.05
C SER A 205 5.24 12.75 12.03
N LEU A 206 4.67 13.00 10.84
CA LEU A 206 5.35 13.72 9.77
C LEU A 206 5.11 15.23 9.78
N VAL A 207 4.08 15.64 10.52
CA VAL A 207 3.59 17.02 10.58
C VAL A 207 3.94 17.70 11.90
N GLY A 208 4.73 17.03 12.74
CA GLY A 208 5.18 17.54 14.05
C GLY A 208 4.14 17.48 15.16
N LYS A 209 2.95 16.92 14.90
CA LYS A 209 1.92 16.74 15.92
C LYS A 209 2.11 15.42 16.64
N VAL A 210 2.66 15.50 17.85
CA VAL A 210 2.87 14.34 18.73
C VAL A 210 1.72 14.30 19.72
N THR A 211 0.72 13.45 19.49
CA THR A 211 -0.54 13.46 20.26
C THR A 211 -0.49 12.55 21.50
N GLY A 212 0.60 11.80 21.69
CA GLY A 212 0.71 10.84 22.77
C GLY A 212 2.13 10.50 23.21
N LYS A 213 2.22 9.65 24.25
CA LYS A 213 3.50 9.16 24.77
C LYS A 213 4.17 8.13 23.86
N GLU A 214 3.44 7.54 22.93
CA GLU A 214 3.93 6.48 22.04
C GLU A 214 4.40 7.02 20.70
N GLU A 215 3.88 8.18 20.30
CA GLU A 215 4.27 8.87 19.08
C GLU A 215 5.57 9.63 19.30
N CYS A 216 6.33 9.76 18.22
CA CYS A 216 7.48 10.66 18.11
C CYS A 216 7.45 11.32 16.72
N GLY A 217 8.44 12.13 16.40
CA GLY A 217 8.55 12.78 15.09
C GLY A 217 8.70 14.28 15.20
N ASP A 218 8.69 14.91 14.05
CA ASP A 218 8.86 16.35 13.86
C ASP A 218 8.15 16.73 12.55
N TYR A 219 8.27 17.98 12.12
CA TYR A 219 7.80 18.39 10.82
C TYR A 219 8.84 18.07 9.73
N PHE A 220 8.50 17.17 8.80
CA PHE A 220 9.36 16.74 7.69
C PHE A 220 8.84 17.22 6.33
N PRO A 221 8.91 18.53 6.02
CA PRO A 221 8.34 19.09 4.80
C PRO A 221 8.91 18.45 3.53
N THR A 222 10.22 18.21 3.48
CA THR A 222 10.88 17.60 2.31
C THR A 222 10.41 16.16 2.05
N PHE A 223 10.09 15.40 3.11
CA PHE A 223 9.55 14.05 2.94
C PHE A 223 8.09 14.10 2.52
N ILE A 224 7.32 15.05 3.06
CA ILE A 224 5.93 15.29 2.62
C ILE A 224 5.88 15.68 1.15
N ASP A 225 6.79 16.54 0.68
CA ASP A 225 6.89 16.92 -0.73
C ASP A 225 7.10 15.68 -1.62
N LYS A 226 7.87 14.67 -1.15
CA LYS A 226 7.99 13.38 -1.84
C LYS A 226 6.67 12.64 -1.90
N LEU A 227 5.91 12.55 -0.80
CA LEU A 227 4.58 11.91 -0.84
C LEU A 227 3.68 12.57 -1.90
N GLU A 228 3.76 13.89 -2.06
CA GLU A 228 2.98 14.66 -3.03
C GLU A 228 3.48 14.54 -4.48
N GLU A 229 4.65 13.94 -4.74
CA GLU A 229 5.10 13.63 -6.11
C GLU A 229 4.17 12.60 -6.80
N ASN A 230 3.44 11.79 -6.01
CA ASN A 230 2.45 10.88 -6.55
C ASN A 230 1.10 11.59 -6.74
N PRO A 231 0.54 11.61 -7.96
CA PRO A 231 -0.69 12.34 -8.26
C PRO A 231 -1.91 11.77 -7.52
N PHE A 232 -1.92 10.49 -7.17
CA PHE A 232 -2.97 9.89 -6.36
C PHE A 232 -2.89 10.38 -4.91
N LEU A 233 -1.70 10.36 -4.30
CA LEU A 233 -1.52 10.83 -2.92
C LEU A 233 -1.85 12.30 -2.80
N GLN A 234 -1.42 13.14 -3.76
CA GLN A 234 -1.74 14.57 -3.78
C GLN A 234 -3.24 14.84 -3.65
N CYS A 235 -4.09 14.02 -4.29
CA CYS A 235 -5.54 14.15 -4.21
C CYS A 235 -6.10 13.87 -2.80
N VAL A 236 -5.52 12.92 -2.08
CA VAL A 236 -6.07 12.35 -0.83
C VAL A 236 -5.24 12.65 0.41
N MET A 237 -4.20 13.49 0.32
CA MET A 237 -3.54 14.05 1.51
C MET A 237 -4.59 14.73 2.42
N PRO A 238 -4.34 14.88 3.73
CA PRO A 238 -5.27 15.57 4.65
C PRO A 238 -5.65 16.99 4.23
N TRP A 239 -4.78 17.66 3.47
CA TRP A 239 -4.98 18.98 2.85
C TRP A 239 -5.26 18.92 1.34
N GLY A 240 -5.43 17.73 0.78
CA GLY A 240 -5.71 17.50 -0.63
C GLY A 240 -7.15 17.89 -1.02
N PRO A 241 -7.43 17.96 -2.34
CA PRO A 241 -8.75 18.35 -2.85
C PRO A 241 -9.90 17.46 -2.38
N PHE A 242 -9.66 16.17 -2.15
CA PHE A 242 -10.67 15.22 -1.64
C PHE A 242 -10.88 15.30 -0.13
N SER A 243 -10.08 16.09 0.59
CA SER A 243 -10.33 16.36 2.01
C SER A 243 -11.53 17.28 2.18
N SER A 244 -12.46 16.89 3.07
CA SER A 244 -13.57 17.74 3.50
C SER A 244 -13.11 18.90 4.38
N ILE A 245 -11.99 18.73 5.09
CA ILE A 245 -11.40 19.74 5.96
C ILE A 245 -10.44 20.60 5.13
N LYS A 246 -10.65 21.92 5.14
CA LYS A 246 -9.74 22.87 4.49
C LYS A 246 -8.75 23.40 5.52
N MET A 247 -7.55 22.84 5.49
CA MET A 247 -6.43 23.23 6.36
C MET A 247 -5.68 24.42 5.77
N LYS A 248 -5.06 25.25 6.64
CA LYS A 248 -4.22 26.38 6.19
C LYS A 248 -2.76 25.95 6.04
N SER A 249 -2.31 25.05 6.90
CA SER A 249 -0.97 24.48 6.91
C SER A 249 -1.04 22.95 7.02
N ARG A 250 -0.01 22.27 6.48
CA ARG A 250 0.17 20.82 6.63
C ARG A 250 0.29 20.40 8.11
N THR A 251 0.84 21.28 8.94
CA THR A 251 0.99 21.10 10.40
C THR A 251 -0.33 21.18 11.17
N ASP A 252 -1.43 21.59 10.53
CA ASP A 252 -2.75 21.62 11.15
C ASP A 252 -3.39 20.22 11.19
N SER A 253 -2.82 19.25 10.45
CA SER A 253 -3.26 17.86 10.49
C SER A 253 -3.00 17.24 11.86
N ASP A 254 -4.04 16.60 12.41
CA ASP A 254 -3.97 15.75 13.62
C ASP A 254 -3.13 14.49 13.38
#